data_AF-A0A1Q6M6E4-F1
#
_entry.id   AF-A0A1Q6M6E4-F1
#
_cell.length_a   1.000
_cell.length_b   1.000
_cell.length_c   1.000
_cell.angle_alpha   90.00
_cell.angle_beta   90.00
_cell.angle_gamma   90.00
#
_symmetry.space_group_name_H-M   'P 1'
#
loop_
_entity.id
_entity.type
_entity.pdbx_description
1 polymer ?
#
loop_
_entity_poly.entity_id
_entity_poly.type
_entity_poly.pdbx_seq_one_letter_code
_entity_poly.pdbx_strand_id
1 'polypeptide(L)'
;MFGFKPLSRKNTIIITIVSFVVLIGLICLYVFKLNEKWLMVLIMIMSVVSMVSLNSMISKLIVFKPRKQLYPKGYYEAQGYEALEAKLNKAGFKMTSKQYGSGYIKIEGKTAYKVILIENDDRYFNQGQSNDKPTKGIDKCEEFIGFEFFLRPTEASLKRLPDFSFTGDNVFYTGFYFDSENNMLVEANKIDPKLHNDSYLHLKEMLGLKEVEAPVINNGDKKRRNK
;
A
#
# COMPACT_ATOMS: atom_id res chain seq x y z
N MET A 1 19.79 19.78 17.93
CA MET A 1 18.57 19.73 17.09
C MET A 1 17.38 19.92 18.03
N PHE A 2 16.81 21.12 18.12
CA PHE A 2 15.72 21.41 19.07
C PHE A 2 14.47 20.60 18.69
N GLY A 3 14.12 19.64 19.54
CA GLY A 3 12.92 18.83 19.39
C GLY A 3 11.66 19.65 19.68
N PHE A 4 11.19 20.41 18.69
CA PHE A 4 9.86 21.01 18.74
C PHE A 4 8.82 19.89 18.66
N LYS A 5 8.15 19.58 19.78
CA LYS A 5 6.94 18.77 19.75
C LYS A 5 5.91 19.48 18.86
N PRO A 6 5.36 18.82 17.83
CA PRO A 6 4.37 19.45 16.97
C PRO A 6 3.12 19.79 17.79
N LEU A 7 2.73 21.07 17.79
CA LEU A 7 1.51 21.55 18.44
C LEU A 7 0.29 20.76 17.98
N SER A 8 -0.60 20.42 18.92
CA SER A 8 -1.84 19.70 18.63
C SER A 8 -2.72 20.49 17.64
N ARG A 9 -3.53 19.79 16.83
CA ARG A 9 -4.39 20.42 15.81
C ARG A 9 -5.33 21.47 16.41
N LYS A 10 -5.85 21.22 17.61
CA LYS A 10 -6.70 22.17 18.36
C LYS A 10 -5.91 23.42 18.75
N ASN A 11 -4.69 23.25 19.25
CA ASN A 11 -3.85 24.37 19.68
C ASN A 11 -3.41 25.23 18.49
N THR A 12 -3.08 24.63 17.33
CA THR A 12 -2.74 25.39 16.11
C THR A 12 -3.93 26.23 15.62
N ILE A 13 -5.15 25.68 15.65
CA ILE A 13 -6.37 26.43 15.26
C ILE A 13 -6.62 27.61 16.21
N ILE A 14 -6.54 27.38 17.52
CA ILE A 14 -6.74 28.43 18.53
C ILE A 14 -5.71 29.55 18.35
N ILE A 15 -4.42 29.22 18.18
CA ILE A 15 -3.36 30.21 17.98
C ILE A 15 -3.61 31.04 16.72
N THR A 16 -4.02 30.40 15.62
CA THR A 16 -4.28 31.09 14.33
C THR A 16 -5.46 32.06 14.44
N ILE A 17 -6.55 31.65 15.12
CA ILE A 17 -7.72 32.51 15.31
C ILE A 17 -7.37 33.68 16.24
N VAL A 18 -6.68 33.41 17.35
CA VAL A 18 -6.29 34.45 18.31
C VAL A 18 -5.31 35.44 17.67
N SER A 19 -4.32 34.98 16.91
CA SER A 19 -3.37 35.86 16.24
C SER A 19 -4.05 36.76 15.20
N PHE A 20 -5.04 36.23 14.48
CA PHE A 20 -5.82 36.99 13.50
C PHE A 20 -6.69 38.08 14.17
N VAL A 21 -7.38 37.75 15.26
CA VAL A 21 -8.20 38.72 16.02
C VAL A 21 -7.33 39.84 16.62
N VAL A 22 -6.17 39.48 17.19
CA VAL A 22 -5.22 40.47 17.73
C VAL A 22 -4.67 41.37 16.63
N LEU A 23 -4.37 40.82 15.45
CA LEU A 23 -3.90 41.59 14.30
C LEU A 23 -4.94 42.61 13.83
N ILE A 24 -6.22 42.23 13.74
CA ILE A 24 -7.33 43.15 13.41
C ILE A 24 -7.43 44.26 14.45
N GLY A 25 -7.36 43.92 15.74
CA GLY A 25 -7.39 44.91 16.83
C GLY A 25 -6.24 45.92 16.75
N LEU A 26 -5.02 45.45 16.45
CA LEU A 26 -3.86 46.31 16.26
C LEU A 26 -4.00 47.21 15.02
N ILE A 27 -4.52 46.70 13.90
CA ILE A 27 -4.79 47.51 12.71
C ILE A 27 -5.82 48.60 13.01
N CYS A 28 -6.89 48.29 13.74
CA CYS A 28 -7.87 49.29 14.16
C CYS A 28 -7.23 50.40 15.00
N LEU A 29 -6.41 50.04 16.00
CA LEU A 29 -5.70 51.02 16.85
C LEU A 29 -4.73 51.91 16.04
N TYR A 30 -4.15 51.37 14.96
CA TYR A 30 -3.29 52.13 14.03
C TYR A 30 -4.08 53.19 13.28
N VAL A 31 -5.26 52.82 12.77
CA VAL A 31 -6.15 53.74 12.04
C VAL A 31 -6.60 54.90 12.93
N PHE A 32 -6.76 54.67 14.23
CA PHE A 32 -7.08 55.73 15.22
C PHE A 32 -5.84 56.52 15.72
N LYS A 33 -4.67 56.34 15.10
CA LYS A 33 -3.41 57.08 15.37
C LYS A 33 -2.91 57.03 16.83
N LEU A 34 -3.21 55.95 17.55
CA LEU A 34 -2.65 55.71 18.87
C LEU A 34 -1.24 55.12 18.72
N ASN A 35 -0.22 55.97 18.88
CA ASN A 35 1.18 55.57 19.07
C ASN A 35 1.81 54.81 17.86
N GLU A 36 2.08 55.55 16.79
CA GLU A 36 2.35 55.02 15.44
C GLU A 36 3.58 54.10 15.30
N LYS A 37 4.68 54.35 16.03
CA LYS A 37 5.94 53.60 15.85
C LYS A 37 5.92 52.20 16.44
N TRP A 38 5.51 52.06 17.70
CA TRP A 38 5.50 50.75 18.40
C TRP A 38 4.42 49.83 17.85
N LEU A 39 3.32 50.42 17.41
CA LEU A 39 2.19 49.68 16.88
C LEU A 39 2.49 49.10 15.48
N MET A 40 3.24 49.80 14.63
CA MET A 40 3.74 49.23 13.36
C MET A 40 4.64 48.01 13.58
N VAL A 41 5.54 48.07 14.56
CA VAL A 41 6.43 46.94 14.90
C VAL A 41 5.61 45.73 15.36
N LEU A 42 4.59 45.93 16.19
CA LEU A 42 3.70 44.87 16.66
C LEU A 42 2.87 44.24 15.52
N ILE A 43 2.35 45.05 14.60
CA ILE A 43 1.62 44.56 13.42
C ILE A 43 2.54 43.69 12.55
N MET A 44 3.79 44.11 12.34
CA MET A 44 4.77 43.37 11.55
C MET A 44 5.12 42.01 12.18
N ILE A 45 5.29 41.95 13.50
CA ILE A 45 5.55 40.68 14.20
C ILE A 45 4.34 39.74 14.09
N MET A 46 3.13 40.28 14.31
CA MET A 46 1.90 39.49 14.28
C MET A 46 1.52 38.99 12.88
N SER A 47 1.86 39.72 11.82
CA SER A 47 1.64 39.27 10.44
C SER A 47 2.52 38.07 10.09
N VAL A 48 3.80 38.08 10.51
CA VAL A 48 4.73 36.94 10.34
C VAL A 48 4.24 35.72 11.12
N VAL A 49 3.82 35.89 12.38
CA VAL A 49 3.28 34.79 13.19
C VAL A 49 2.02 34.20 12.54
N SER A 50 1.13 35.05 12.03
CA SER A 50 -0.09 34.62 11.35
C SER A 50 0.23 33.84 10.06
N MET A 51 1.18 34.31 9.25
CA MET A 51 1.62 33.61 8.03
C MET A 51 2.21 32.22 8.33
N VAL A 52 3.06 32.10 9.34
CA VAL A 52 3.65 30.82 9.75
C VAL A 52 2.59 29.86 10.28
N SER A 53 1.62 30.37 11.07
CA SER A 53 0.52 29.57 11.61
C SER A 53 -0.42 29.05 10.50
N LEU A 54 -0.72 29.89 9.50
CA LEU A 54 -1.50 29.51 8.32
C LEU A 54 -0.80 28.45 7.50
N ASN A 55 0.50 28.61 7.20
CA ASN A 55 1.27 27.60 6.48
C ASN A 55 1.30 26.26 7.23
N SER A 56 1.45 26.28 8.56
CA SER A 56 1.38 25.07 9.39
C SER A 56 0.00 24.41 9.34
N MET A 57 -1.07 25.21 9.34
CA MET A 57 -2.44 24.73 9.27
C MET A 57 -2.76 24.14 7.88
N ILE A 58 -2.33 24.80 6.81
CA ILE A 58 -2.43 24.34 5.42
C ILE A 58 -1.70 23.01 5.25
N SER A 59 -0.45 22.89 5.71
CA SER A 59 0.31 21.63 5.63
C SER A 59 -0.34 20.49 6.43
N LYS A 60 -1.07 20.79 7.52
CA LYS A 60 -1.84 19.79 8.28
C LYS A 60 -3.21 19.46 7.65
N LEU A 61 -3.78 20.37 6.87
CA LEU A 61 -5.08 20.21 6.20
C LEU A 61 -4.95 19.55 4.82
N ILE A 62 -3.89 19.86 4.08
CA ILE A 62 -3.55 19.28 2.76
C ILE A 62 -2.83 17.93 2.90
N VAL A 63 -2.76 17.33 4.10
CA VAL A 63 -2.56 15.89 4.18
C VAL A 63 -3.83 15.23 3.64
N PHE A 64 -3.90 15.13 2.31
CA PHE A 64 -4.83 14.27 1.60
C PHE A 64 -4.63 12.89 2.22
N LYS A 65 -5.52 12.50 3.13
CA LYS A 65 -5.60 11.11 3.53
C LYS A 65 -6.30 10.46 2.35
N PRO A 66 -5.58 9.72 1.47
CA PRO A 66 -6.27 8.96 0.44
C PRO A 66 -7.37 8.16 1.16
N ARG A 67 -8.60 8.24 0.65
CA ARG A 67 -9.68 7.40 1.17
C ARG A 67 -9.15 5.97 1.18
N LYS A 68 -9.35 5.24 2.28
CA LYS A 68 -8.99 3.82 2.33
C LYS A 68 -9.72 3.13 1.18
N GLN A 69 -8.99 2.79 0.12
CA GLN A 69 -9.53 2.04 -0.99
C GLN A 69 -9.71 0.60 -0.50
N LEU A 70 -10.96 0.15 -0.47
CA LEU A 70 -11.29 -1.23 -0.16
C LEU A 70 -11.18 -2.00 -1.47
N TYR A 71 -10.10 -2.73 -1.64
CA TYR A 71 -9.90 -3.59 -2.79
C TYR A 71 -10.70 -4.90 -2.59
N PRO A 72 -11.35 -5.42 -3.65
CA PRO A 72 -12.00 -6.72 -3.58
C PRO A 72 -10.96 -7.80 -3.28
N LYS A 73 -11.32 -8.79 -2.47
CA LYS A 73 -10.40 -9.87 -2.04
C LYS A 73 -10.94 -11.23 -2.43
N GLY A 74 -10.06 -12.12 -2.83
CA GLY A 74 -10.31 -13.56 -2.94
C GLY A 74 -9.74 -14.29 -1.73
N TYR A 75 -10.43 -15.31 -1.25
CA TYR A 75 -10.04 -16.06 -0.06
C TYR A 75 -9.86 -17.53 -0.40
N TYR A 76 -8.76 -18.11 0.05
CA TYR A 76 -8.36 -19.47 -0.31
C TYR A 76 -7.84 -20.24 0.91
N GLU A 77 -7.93 -21.57 0.87
CA GLU A 77 -7.32 -22.44 1.89
C GLU A 77 -5.84 -22.10 2.08
N ALA A 78 -5.39 -22.07 3.33
CA ALA A 78 -3.98 -21.86 3.66
C ALA A 78 -3.08 -22.91 3.01
N GLN A 79 -2.00 -22.42 2.38
CA GLN A 79 -0.94 -23.26 1.87
C GLN A 79 0.39 -22.62 2.24
N GLY A 80 1.20 -23.35 3.02
CA GLY A 80 2.56 -22.94 3.34
C GLY A 80 3.50 -23.11 2.15
N TYR A 81 4.73 -22.62 2.32
CA TYR A 81 5.81 -22.73 1.32
C TYR A 81 5.95 -24.15 0.76
N GLU A 82 6.12 -25.14 1.63
CA GLU A 82 6.40 -26.53 1.25
C GLU A 82 5.28 -27.14 0.39
N ALA A 83 4.02 -26.83 0.72
CA ALA A 83 2.87 -27.31 -0.03
C ALA A 83 2.81 -26.68 -1.43
N LEU A 84 3.02 -25.36 -1.54
CA LEU A 84 3.05 -24.66 -2.82
C LEU A 84 4.23 -25.11 -3.68
N GLU A 85 5.42 -25.24 -3.10
CA GLU A 85 6.62 -25.72 -3.78
C GLU A 85 6.44 -27.16 -4.30
N ALA A 86 5.88 -28.07 -3.49
CA ALA A 86 5.60 -29.43 -3.91
C ALA A 86 4.63 -29.48 -5.11
N LYS A 87 3.60 -28.62 -5.12
CA LYS A 87 2.65 -28.52 -6.24
C LYS A 87 3.30 -27.95 -7.50
N LEU A 88 4.12 -26.91 -7.37
CA LEU A 88 4.89 -26.35 -8.47
C LEU A 88 5.82 -27.39 -9.12
N ASN A 89 6.55 -28.13 -8.28
CA ASN A 89 7.44 -29.20 -8.74
C ASN A 89 6.66 -30.32 -9.44
N LYS A 90 5.53 -30.76 -8.86
CA LYS A 90 4.65 -31.77 -9.45
C LYS A 90 4.06 -31.31 -10.79
N ALA A 91 3.72 -30.02 -10.90
CA ALA A 91 3.22 -29.42 -12.12
C ALA A 91 4.32 -29.15 -13.18
N GLY A 92 5.60 -29.43 -12.87
CA GLY A 92 6.70 -29.31 -13.84
C GLY A 92 7.26 -27.90 -13.99
N PHE A 93 7.03 -27.01 -13.03
CA PHE A 93 7.67 -25.69 -13.01
C PHE A 93 9.19 -25.83 -12.76
N LYS A 94 9.96 -24.95 -13.40
CA LYS A 94 11.41 -24.85 -13.22
C LYS A 94 11.74 -23.63 -12.39
N MET A 95 12.56 -23.81 -11.37
CA MET A 95 13.04 -22.71 -10.54
C MET A 95 14.02 -21.82 -11.32
N THR A 96 13.85 -20.50 -11.22
CA THR A 96 14.61 -19.50 -11.99
C THR A 96 15.37 -18.51 -11.12
N SER A 97 14.94 -18.25 -9.90
CA SER A 97 15.57 -17.26 -9.01
C SER A 97 15.41 -17.65 -7.54
N LYS A 98 16.39 -17.27 -6.71
CA LYS A 98 16.38 -17.44 -5.24
C LYS A 98 16.63 -16.13 -4.47
N GLN A 99 16.41 -14.97 -5.10
CA GLN A 99 16.89 -13.70 -4.54
C GLN A 99 16.12 -13.24 -3.29
N TYR A 100 14.79 -13.25 -3.29
CA TYR A 100 13.93 -12.79 -2.19
C TYR A 100 12.91 -13.86 -1.74
N GLY A 101 13.20 -15.10 -2.12
CA GLY A 101 12.28 -16.23 -2.14
C GLY A 101 12.54 -17.04 -3.40
N SER A 102 11.63 -17.92 -3.79
CA SER A 102 11.82 -18.84 -4.91
C SER A 102 10.92 -18.47 -6.09
N GLY A 103 11.53 -18.13 -7.22
CA GLY A 103 10.86 -17.87 -8.49
C GLY A 103 10.80 -19.14 -9.34
N TYR A 104 9.64 -19.41 -9.94
CA TYR A 104 9.35 -20.57 -10.76
C TYR A 104 8.72 -20.14 -12.08
N ILE A 105 9.04 -20.85 -13.16
CA ILE A 105 8.43 -20.63 -14.47
C ILE A 105 8.08 -21.95 -15.15
N LYS A 106 6.97 -21.94 -15.88
CA LYS A 106 6.56 -23.02 -16.77
C LYS A 106 6.04 -22.41 -18.06
N ILE A 107 6.43 -22.99 -19.19
CA ILE A 107 5.92 -22.59 -20.51
C ILE A 107 5.09 -23.75 -21.03
N GLU A 108 3.81 -23.50 -21.32
CA GLU A 108 2.92 -24.46 -21.99
C GLU A 108 2.33 -23.81 -23.23
N GLY A 109 2.60 -24.41 -24.40
CA GLY A 109 2.20 -23.83 -25.68
C GLY A 109 2.77 -22.42 -25.87
N LYS A 110 1.89 -21.43 -25.92
CA LYS A 110 2.25 -20.00 -26.06
C LYS A 110 2.10 -19.18 -24.78
N THR A 111 1.81 -19.83 -23.64
CA THR A 111 1.60 -19.17 -22.36
C THR A 111 2.75 -19.44 -21.41
N ALA A 112 3.29 -18.37 -20.81
CA ALA A 112 4.26 -18.42 -19.74
C ALA A 112 3.58 -18.22 -18.39
N TYR A 113 3.69 -19.23 -17.52
CA TYR A 113 3.24 -19.17 -16.14
C TYR A 113 4.42 -18.87 -15.23
N LYS A 114 4.34 -17.79 -14.45
CA LYS A 114 5.33 -17.44 -13.43
C LYS A 114 4.70 -17.53 -12.05
N VAL A 115 5.41 -18.16 -11.12
CA VAL A 115 5.01 -18.16 -9.72
C VAL A 115 6.20 -17.75 -8.86
N ILE A 116 5.98 -16.86 -7.90
CA ILE A 116 7.01 -16.44 -6.97
C ILE A 116 6.53 -16.71 -5.56
N LEU A 117 7.29 -17.49 -4.80
CA LEU A 117 7.09 -17.69 -3.37
C LEU A 117 8.03 -16.75 -2.63
N ILE A 118 7.49 -15.68 -2.05
CA ILE A 118 8.25 -14.58 -1.43
C ILE A 118 8.36 -14.85 0.07
N GLU A 119 9.60 -15.00 0.52
CA GLU A 119 9.94 -15.25 1.93
C GLU A 119 10.52 -14.01 2.63
N ASN A 120 11.10 -13.08 1.86
CA ASN A 120 11.66 -11.83 2.36
C ASN A 120 11.10 -10.66 1.54
N ASP A 121 10.05 -10.02 2.07
CA ASP A 121 9.34 -8.93 1.41
C ASP A 121 10.19 -7.65 1.32
N ASP A 122 10.99 -7.33 2.34
CA ASP A 122 11.90 -6.18 2.31
C ASP A 122 12.90 -6.28 1.15
N ARG A 123 13.52 -7.46 0.97
CA ARG A 123 14.41 -7.71 -0.17
C ARG A 123 13.67 -7.75 -1.51
N TYR A 124 12.41 -8.17 -1.52
CA TYR A 124 11.56 -8.13 -2.71
C TYR A 124 11.29 -6.69 -3.16
N PHE A 125 11.05 -5.75 -2.24
CA PHE A 125 10.81 -4.35 -2.61
C PHE A 125 12.08 -3.53 -2.83
N ASN A 126 13.20 -3.95 -2.26
CA ASN A 126 14.49 -3.26 -2.34
C ASN A 126 15.51 -4.08 -3.16
N GLN A 127 15.12 -4.50 -4.36
CA GLN A 127 15.99 -5.31 -5.22
C GLN A 127 17.15 -4.47 -5.78
N GLY A 128 18.36 -5.02 -5.69
CA GLY A 128 19.49 -4.58 -6.53
C GLY A 128 19.32 -5.08 -7.97
N GLN A 129 20.27 -4.75 -8.86
CA GLN A 129 20.28 -5.32 -10.21
C GLN A 129 20.34 -6.85 -10.14
N SER A 130 19.36 -7.51 -10.77
CA SER A 130 19.35 -8.96 -10.91
C SER A 130 20.27 -9.38 -12.06
N ASN A 131 21.13 -10.37 -11.81
CA ASN A 131 21.96 -11.03 -12.81
C ASN A 131 21.34 -12.33 -13.34
N ASP A 132 20.04 -12.54 -13.12
CA ASP A 132 19.36 -13.76 -13.54
C ASP A 132 19.33 -13.84 -15.07
N LYS A 133 19.75 -14.99 -15.62
CA LYS A 133 19.71 -15.21 -17.07
C LYS A 133 18.25 -15.31 -17.53
N PRO A 134 17.89 -14.70 -18.67
CA PRO A 134 16.53 -14.82 -19.20
C PRO A 134 16.18 -16.28 -19.46
N THR A 135 14.93 -16.66 -19.14
CA THR A 135 14.44 -18.02 -19.37
C THR A 135 14.31 -18.26 -20.87
N LYS A 136 14.94 -19.33 -21.39
CA LYS A 136 14.86 -19.69 -22.81
C LYS A 136 13.40 -19.94 -23.22
N GLY A 137 12.98 -19.35 -24.34
CA GLY A 137 11.66 -19.56 -24.94
C GLY A 137 10.55 -18.63 -24.43
N ILE A 138 10.84 -17.80 -23.43
CA ILE A 138 9.87 -16.79 -22.95
C ILE A 138 9.56 -15.73 -24.01
N ASP A 139 10.53 -15.47 -24.90
CA ASP A 139 10.46 -14.58 -26.06
C ASP A 139 9.42 -15.03 -27.11
N LYS A 140 9.00 -16.29 -27.07
CA LYS A 140 8.04 -16.89 -28.00
C LYS A 140 6.62 -16.98 -27.43
N CYS A 141 6.43 -16.55 -26.18
CA CYS A 141 5.12 -16.60 -25.53
C CYS A 141 4.28 -15.40 -25.96
N GLU A 142 3.00 -15.64 -26.25
CA GLU A 142 2.02 -14.61 -26.59
C GLU A 142 1.26 -14.14 -25.34
N GLU A 143 1.29 -14.92 -24.26
CA GLU A 143 0.59 -14.65 -23.02
C GLU A 143 1.48 -14.93 -21.80
N PHE A 144 1.31 -14.11 -20.75
CA PHE A 144 2.00 -14.27 -19.48
C PHE A 144 1.04 -14.19 -18.30
N ILE A 145 1.05 -15.21 -17.43
CA ILE A 145 0.25 -15.26 -16.20
C ILE A 145 1.19 -15.37 -15.01
N GLY A 146 1.05 -14.49 -14.02
CA GLY A 146 1.95 -14.46 -12.87
C GLY A 146 1.26 -14.35 -11.52
N PHE A 147 1.61 -15.25 -10.60
CA PHE A 147 1.17 -15.22 -9.21
C PHE A 147 2.34 -14.99 -8.25
N GLU A 148 2.16 -14.08 -7.29
CA GLU A 148 3.11 -13.87 -6.21
C GLU A 148 2.51 -14.21 -4.86
N PHE A 149 3.22 -14.98 -4.05
CA PHE A 149 2.77 -15.41 -2.74
C PHE A 149 3.67 -14.82 -1.67
N PHE A 150 3.16 -13.82 -0.94
CA PHE A 150 3.82 -13.23 0.21
C PHE A 150 3.53 -14.10 1.43
N LEU A 151 4.48 -14.96 1.80
CA LEU A 151 4.27 -15.98 2.84
C LEU A 151 4.46 -15.43 4.26
N ARG A 152 5.21 -14.34 4.39
CA ARG A 152 5.45 -13.63 5.66
C ARG A 152 5.31 -12.11 5.44
N PRO A 153 4.11 -11.62 5.11
CA PRO A 153 3.92 -10.22 4.76
C PRO A 153 4.06 -9.32 6.01
N THR A 154 4.82 -8.24 5.90
CA THR A 154 4.80 -7.13 6.86
C THR A 154 3.62 -6.19 6.63
N GLU A 155 3.26 -5.36 7.61
CA GLU A 155 2.24 -4.31 7.41
C GLU A 155 2.58 -3.35 6.27
N ALA A 156 3.87 -3.13 6.00
CA ALA A 156 4.33 -2.26 4.94
C ALA A 156 4.09 -2.89 3.56
N SER A 157 4.33 -4.19 3.40
CA SER A 157 4.06 -4.91 2.16
C SER A 157 2.56 -5.02 1.89
N LEU A 158 1.75 -5.36 2.89
CA LEU A 158 0.28 -5.43 2.76
C LEU A 158 -0.35 -4.12 2.26
N LYS A 159 0.23 -2.96 2.56
CA LYS A 159 -0.24 -1.66 2.05
C LYS A 159 0.04 -1.47 0.57
N ARG A 160 1.02 -2.17 0.00
CA ARG A 160 1.44 -2.07 -1.40
C ARG A 160 0.78 -3.13 -2.28
N LEU A 161 0.53 -4.33 -1.75
CA LEU A 161 0.01 -5.47 -2.52
C LEU A 161 -1.25 -5.21 -3.36
N PRO A 162 -2.22 -4.39 -2.94
CA PRO A 162 -3.40 -4.17 -3.76
C PRO A 162 -3.09 -3.52 -5.11
N ASP A 163 -1.99 -2.78 -5.22
CA ASP A 163 -1.54 -2.13 -6.45
C ASP A 163 -0.71 -3.07 -7.35
N PHE A 164 -0.44 -4.32 -6.92
CA PHE A 164 0.33 -5.31 -7.68
C PHE A 164 -0.49 -6.12 -8.68
N SER A 165 -1.82 -6.06 -8.58
CA SER A 165 -2.70 -6.83 -9.47
C SER A 165 -3.03 -5.99 -10.71
N PHE A 166 -2.72 -6.51 -11.90
CA PHE A 166 -3.01 -5.82 -13.15
C PHE A 166 -3.32 -6.80 -14.29
N THR A 167 -4.03 -6.29 -15.28
CA THR A 167 -4.42 -7.01 -16.49
C THR A 167 -4.10 -6.12 -17.69
N GLY A 168 -3.11 -6.52 -18.47
CA GLY A 168 -2.78 -5.92 -19.77
C GLY A 168 -3.33 -6.76 -20.92
N ASP A 169 -2.88 -6.48 -22.14
CA ASP A 169 -3.39 -7.19 -23.34
C ASP A 169 -2.87 -8.64 -23.43
N ASN A 170 -1.63 -8.88 -23.00
CA ASN A 170 -0.93 -10.16 -23.09
C ASN A 170 -0.45 -10.65 -21.71
N VAL A 171 -0.90 -10.03 -20.63
CA VAL A 171 -0.33 -10.25 -19.30
C VAL A 171 -1.40 -10.14 -18.23
N PHE A 172 -1.45 -11.13 -17.36
CA PHE A 172 -2.19 -11.08 -16.11
C PHE A 172 -1.24 -11.30 -14.93
N TYR A 173 -1.37 -10.48 -13.90
CA TYR A 173 -0.59 -10.61 -12.68
C TYR A 173 -1.46 -10.35 -11.45
N THR A 174 -1.30 -11.16 -10.42
CA THR A 174 -1.98 -10.95 -9.13
C THR A 174 -1.13 -11.39 -7.95
N GLY A 175 -1.36 -10.76 -6.80
CA GLY A 175 -0.63 -10.98 -5.57
C GLY A 175 -1.50 -11.62 -4.49
N PHE A 176 -0.95 -12.63 -3.83
CA PHE A 176 -1.51 -13.33 -2.69
C PHE A 176 -0.67 -13.06 -1.46
N TYR A 177 -1.29 -13.01 -0.29
CA TYR A 177 -0.59 -12.96 0.98
C TYR A 177 -1.15 -13.99 1.96
N PHE A 178 -0.28 -14.54 2.80
CA PHE A 178 -0.69 -15.42 3.88
C PHE A 178 -1.17 -14.58 5.06
N ASP A 179 -2.44 -14.77 5.43
CA ASP A 179 -3.05 -14.22 6.62
C ASP A 179 -2.90 -15.22 7.76
N SER A 180 -1.94 -14.96 8.64
CA SER A 180 -1.66 -15.84 9.79
C SER A 180 -2.75 -15.78 10.86
N GLU A 181 -3.55 -14.72 10.94
CA GLU A 181 -4.60 -14.59 11.95
C GLU A 181 -5.77 -15.52 11.62
N ASN A 182 -6.15 -15.56 10.34
CA ASN A 182 -7.26 -16.38 9.86
C ASN A 182 -6.80 -17.73 9.30
N ASN A 183 -5.48 -17.97 9.23
CA ASN A 183 -4.87 -19.15 8.59
C ASN A 183 -5.42 -19.37 7.18
N MET A 184 -5.28 -18.35 6.34
CA MET A 184 -5.86 -18.31 4.99
C MET A 184 -4.89 -17.67 4.01
N LEU A 185 -5.03 -18.00 2.73
CA LEU A 185 -4.38 -17.27 1.66
C LEU A 185 -5.35 -16.25 1.08
N VAL A 186 -4.91 -15.01 0.92
CA VAL A 186 -5.75 -13.90 0.47
C VAL A 186 -5.19 -13.28 -0.78
N GLU A 187 -5.99 -13.22 -1.84
CA GLU A 187 -5.71 -12.43 -3.03
C GLU A 187 -5.96 -10.95 -2.72
N ALA A 188 -4.91 -10.14 -2.82
CA ALA A 188 -4.88 -8.78 -2.28
C ALA A 188 -5.81 -7.80 -3.03
N ASN A 189 -6.00 -8.02 -4.33
CA ASN A 189 -6.89 -7.25 -5.20
C ASN A 189 -7.43 -8.16 -6.31
N LYS A 190 -8.58 -8.81 -6.07
CA LYS A 190 -9.23 -9.69 -7.04
C LYS A 190 -9.79 -8.87 -8.20
N ILE A 191 -9.08 -8.87 -9.32
CA ILE A 191 -9.49 -8.23 -10.56
C ILE A 191 -9.92 -9.29 -11.60
N ASP A 192 -10.71 -8.85 -12.58
CA ASP A 192 -11.15 -9.73 -13.67
C ASP A 192 -9.97 -10.02 -14.62
N PRO A 193 -9.59 -11.31 -14.83
CA PRO A 193 -8.54 -11.68 -15.76
C PRO A 193 -8.90 -11.44 -17.24
N LYS A 194 -10.16 -11.13 -17.56
CA LYS A 194 -10.64 -10.85 -18.92
C LYS A 194 -10.30 -11.99 -19.89
N LEU A 195 -9.48 -11.70 -20.90
CA LEU A 195 -9.05 -12.63 -21.94
C LEU A 195 -8.15 -13.75 -21.41
N HIS A 196 -7.58 -13.57 -20.22
CA HIS A 196 -6.65 -14.51 -19.58
C HIS A 196 -7.33 -15.52 -18.65
N ASN A 197 -8.66 -15.56 -18.62
CA ASN A 197 -9.41 -16.32 -17.63
C ASN A 197 -9.08 -17.82 -17.64
N ASP A 198 -8.94 -18.44 -18.81
CA ASP A 198 -8.65 -19.87 -18.91
C ASP A 198 -7.25 -20.20 -18.37
N SER A 199 -6.25 -19.41 -18.76
CA SER A 199 -4.88 -19.55 -18.27
C SER A 199 -4.77 -19.22 -16.77
N TYR A 200 -5.53 -18.24 -16.28
CA TYR A 200 -5.65 -17.94 -14.84
C TYR A 200 -6.22 -19.11 -14.05
N LEU A 201 -7.33 -19.69 -14.52
CA LEU A 201 -7.98 -20.83 -13.86
C LEU A 201 -7.08 -22.08 -13.90
N HIS A 202 -6.40 -22.31 -15.02
CA HIS A 202 -5.42 -23.40 -15.16
C HIS A 202 -4.27 -23.26 -14.16
N LEU A 203 -3.73 -22.04 -13.96
CA LEU A 203 -2.71 -21.81 -12.93
C LEU A 203 -3.23 -22.04 -11.52
N LYS A 204 -4.46 -21.60 -11.21
CA LYS A 204 -5.11 -21.88 -9.91
C LYS A 204 -5.28 -23.37 -9.67
N GLU A 205 -5.66 -24.13 -10.70
CA GLU A 205 -5.82 -25.58 -10.64
C GLU A 205 -4.47 -26.28 -10.40
N MET A 206 -3.42 -25.90 -11.14
CA MET A 206 -2.07 -26.44 -10.93
C MET A 206 -1.57 -26.23 -9.49
N LEU A 207 -1.90 -25.09 -8.89
CA LEU A 207 -1.58 -24.75 -7.50
C LEU A 207 -2.61 -25.28 -6.50
N GLY A 208 -3.68 -25.93 -6.96
CA GLY A 208 -4.78 -26.43 -6.15
C GLY A 208 -5.30 -25.39 -5.17
N LEU A 209 -5.49 -24.15 -5.61
CA LEU A 209 -6.05 -23.07 -4.80
C LEU A 209 -7.56 -23.26 -4.69
N LYS A 210 -8.04 -23.63 -3.50
CA LYS A 210 -9.47 -23.81 -3.24
C LYS A 210 -10.04 -22.57 -2.59
N GLU A 211 -11.11 -22.04 -3.16
CA GLU A 211 -11.81 -20.88 -2.61
C GLU A 211 -12.52 -21.25 -1.31
N VAL A 212 -12.47 -20.34 -0.34
CA VAL A 212 -13.16 -20.44 0.95
C VAL A 212 -13.94 -19.15 1.19
N GLU A 213 -14.91 -19.20 2.11
CA GLU A 213 -15.65 -18.01 2.49
C GLU A 213 -14.76 -16.99 3.18
N ALA A 214 -15.12 -15.70 3.04
CA ALA A 214 -14.43 -14.63 3.75
C ALA A 214 -14.51 -14.86 5.27
N PRO A 215 -13.46 -14.54 6.03
CA PRO A 215 -13.49 -14.70 7.48
C PRO A 215 -14.59 -13.80 8.06
N VAL A 216 -15.36 -14.35 9.00
CA VAL A 216 -16.39 -13.60 9.71
C VAL A 216 -15.71 -12.53 10.55
N ILE A 217 -15.76 -11.28 10.09
CA ILE A 217 -15.29 -10.14 10.88
C ILE A 217 -16.29 -9.94 12.01
N ASN A 218 -16.07 -10.61 13.13
CA ASN A 218 -16.71 -10.25 14.38
C ASN A 218 -16.22 -8.84 14.73
N ASN A 219 -17.04 -7.84 14.41
CA ASN A 219 -16.88 -6.46 14.88
C ASN A 219 -17.10 -6.42 16.40
N GLY A 220 -16.17 -7.02 17.15
CA GLY A 220 -16.08 -6.92 18.59
C GLY A 220 -15.63 -5.52 18.99
N ASP A 221 -16.53 -4.80 19.65
CA ASP A 221 -16.25 -3.66 20.54
C ASP A 221 -15.47 -2.46 20.00
N LYS A 222 -16.18 -1.63 19.21
CA LYS A 222 -16.07 -0.16 19.35
C LYS A 222 -17.39 0.45 19.80
N LYS A 223 -17.99 -0.09 20.86
CA LYS A 223 -18.99 0.66 21.64
C LYS A 223 -18.25 1.71 22.48
N ARG A 224 -18.37 2.96 22.02
CA ARG A 224 -18.35 4.21 22.79
C ARG A 224 -17.98 4.06 24.27
N ARG A 225 -16.75 4.44 24.65
CA ARG A 225 -16.48 5.02 25.97
C ARG A 225 -16.12 6.49 25.78
N ASN A 226 -17.16 7.31 25.65
CA ASN A 226 -17.12 8.66 26.18
C ASN A 226 -17.62 8.54 27.62
N LYS A 227 -16.71 8.70 28.57
CA LYS A 227 -17.01 9.23 29.90
C LYS A 227 -16.09 10.42 30.08
#